data_AF-A0AAW9J817-F1
#
_entry.id   AF-A0AAW9J817-F1
#
_cell.length_a   1.000
_cell.length_b   1.000
_cell.length_c   1.000
_cell.angle_alpha   90.00
_cell.angle_beta   90.00
_cell.angle_gamma   90.00
#
_symmetry.space_group_name_H-M   'P 1'
#
loop_
_entity.id
_entity.type
_entity.pdbx_description
1 polymer ?
#
loop_
_entity_poly.entity_id
_entity_poly.type
_entity_poly.pdbx_seq_one_letter_code
_entity_poly.pdbx_strand_id
1 'polypeptide(L)'
;YSLLFERFLNPERVSMPDIDSDFCYERRQEVIDYVVDKYGVDNVSQIITFGTMAPRACIRDVGRAMNYSYAEVDKIAKMIPTMLGITIDKALEINPELKAAYNTDERVKELIDVSKDLEGLPRHSSTHAAGVVIASKPFVEYDPLQKNDESIVAQFDMTTLEELGLLKMDFLGLRT
;
A
#
# COMPACT_ATOMS: atom_id res chain seq x y z
N TYR A 1 33.40 -7.21 -10.78
CA TYR A 1 32.01 -7.15 -10.30
C TYR A 1 31.35 -8.51 -10.10
N SER A 2 31.80 -9.62 -10.72
CA SER A 2 31.35 -11.00 -10.41
C SER A 2 29.83 -11.14 -10.21
N LEU A 3 29.05 -10.46 -11.06
CA LEU A 3 27.59 -10.49 -11.00
C LEU A 3 27.10 -11.79 -11.62
N LEU A 4 26.17 -12.47 -10.93
CA LEU A 4 25.57 -13.73 -11.38
C LEU A 4 24.26 -13.44 -12.10
N PHE A 5 24.12 -13.96 -13.32
CA PHE A 5 22.88 -13.79 -14.10
C PHE A 5 21.70 -14.51 -13.44
N GLU A 6 21.96 -15.65 -12.82
CA GLU A 6 20.99 -16.49 -12.12
C GLU A 6 20.39 -15.77 -10.89
N ARG A 7 21.00 -14.69 -10.42
CA ARG A 7 20.41 -13.84 -9.38
C ARG A 7 19.21 -13.04 -9.91
N PHE A 8 19.20 -12.74 -11.21
CA PHE A 8 18.15 -12.04 -11.94
C PHE A 8 17.12 -13.02 -12.53
N LEU A 9 17.58 -14.04 -13.27
CA LEU A 9 16.70 -15.06 -13.88
C LEU A 9 17.25 -16.46 -13.63
N ASN A 10 16.59 -17.21 -12.75
CA ASN A 10 17.00 -18.56 -12.38
C ASN A 10 16.09 -19.60 -13.09
N PRO A 11 16.63 -20.49 -13.95
CA PRO A 11 15.83 -21.53 -14.62
C PRO A 11 15.21 -22.55 -13.65
N GLU A 12 15.74 -22.69 -12.43
CA GLU A 12 15.21 -23.60 -11.41
C GLU A 12 14.07 -22.98 -10.58
N ARG A 13 13.81 -21.67 -10.73
CA ARG A 13 12.73 -20.95 -10.03
C ARG A 13 11.71 -20.46 -11.04
N VAL A 14 10.46 -20.91 -10.90
CA VAL A 14 9.33 -20.37 -11.67
C VAL A 14 8.94 -19.03 -11.05
N SER A 15 9.59 -17.96 -11.50
CA SER A 15 9.24 -16.57 -11.17
C SER A 15 9.44 -15.70 -12.40
N MET A 16 8.56 -14.73 -12.60
CA MET A 16 8.78 -13.71 -13.64
C MET A 16 10.03 -12.88 -13.29
N PRO A 17 10.86 -12.53 -14.28
CA PRO A 17 11.95 -11.59 -14.05
C PRO A 17 11.37 -10.21 -13.70
N ASP A 18 11.81 -9.63 -12.59
CA ASP A 18 11.42 -8.30 -12.17
C ASP A 18 12.45 -7.28 -12.69
N ILE A 19 12.02 -6.42 -13.63
CA ILE A 19 12.88 -5.40 -14.24
C ILE A 19 12.46 -4.03 -13.69
N ASP A 20 13.14 -3.60 -12.65
CA ASP A 20 13.02 -2.26 -12.08
C ASP A 20 13.66 -1.23 -13.01
N SER A 21 12.85 -0.57 -13.85
CA SER A 21 13.32 0.48 -14.76
C SER A 21 13.05 1.86 -14.16
N ASP A 22 14.08 2.47 -13.56
CA ASP A 22 13.96 3.82 -13.00
C ASP A 22 13.87 4.90 -14.09
N PHE A 23 12.94 5.84 -13.93
CA PHE A 23 12.80 7.01 -14.81
C PHE A 23 12.81 8.30 -13.99
N CYS A 24 13.21 9.42 -14.62
CA CYS A 24 13.09 10.72 -13.96
C CYS A 24 11.62 11.02 -13.65
N TYR A 25 11.34 11.41 -12.39
CA TYR A 25 9.98 11.67 -11.93
C TYR A 25 9.24 12.72 -12.78
N GLU A 26 9.95 13.69 -13.35
CA GLU A 26 9.38 14.77 -14.18
C GLU A 26 8.84 14.26 -15.51
N ARG A 27 9.43 13.19 -16.06
CA ARG A 27 9.09 12.63 -17.38
C ARG A 27 8.41 11.27 -17.29
N ARG A 28 8.05 10.82 -16.08
CA ARG A 28 7.34 9.56 -15.83
C ARG A 28 6.06 9.46 -16.67
N GLN A 29 5.29 10.55 -16.76
CA GLN A 29 4.04 10.55 -17.52
C GLN A 29 4.28 10.33 -19.02
N GLU A 30 5.33 10.91 -19.59
CA GLU A 30 5.68 10.70 -21.01
C GLU A 30 5.97 9.23 -21.33
N VAL A 31 6.59 8.50 -20.39
CA VAL A 31 6.87 7.07 -20.54
C VAL A 31 5.58 6.25 -20.47
N ILE A 32 4.68 6.60 -19.54
CA ILE A 32 3.36 5.96 -19.43
C ILE A 32 2.57 6.18 -20.71
N ASP A 33 2.50 7.41 -21.20
CA ASP A 33 1.77 7.76 -22.42
C ASP A 33 2.34 7.00 -23.64
N TYR A 34 3.66 6.87 -23.73
CA TYR A 34 4.31 6.05 -24.77
C TYR A 34 3.94 4.57 -24.68
N VAL A 35 3.93 4.00 -23.48
CA VAL A 35 3.56 2.58 -23.26
C VAL A 35 2.10 2.36 -23.63
N VAL A 36 1.22 3.28 -23.23
CA VAL A 36 -0.22 3.26 -23.59
C VAL A 36 -0.41 3.33 -25.11
N ASP A 37 0.27 4.24 -25.80
CA ASP A 37 0.20 4.36 -27.27
C ASP A 37 0.75 3.11 -27.97
N LYS A 38 1.85 2.54 -27.46
CA LYS A 38 2.53 1.39 -28.05
C LYS A 38 1.75 0.08 -27.91
N TYR A 39 1.18 -0.17 -26.73
CA TYR A 39 0.54 -1.46 -26.41
C TYR A 39 -0.99 -1.40 -26.45
N GLY A 40 -1.57 -0.21 -26.52
CA GLY A 40 -3.01 0.04 -26.58
C GLY A 40 -3.59 0.42 -25.23
N VAL A 41 -4.54 1.37 -25.25
CA VAL A 41 -5.20 1.92 -24.05
C VAL A 41 -5.90 0.86 -23.20
N ASP A 42 -6.46 -0.17 -23.84
CA ASP A 42 -7.17 -1.25 -23.15
C ASP A 42 -6.23 -2.31 -22.57
N ASN A 43 -4.95 -2.30 -22.97
CA ASN A 43 -3.97 -3.33 -22.62
C ASN A 43 -2.99 -2.87 -21.53
N VAL A 44 -3.04 -1.60 -21.15
CA VAL A 44 -2.15 -0.99 -20.14
C VAL A 44 -3.01 -0.41 -19.03
N SER A 45 -2.71 -0.79 -17.78
CA SER A 45 -3.44 -0.31 -16.62
C SER A 45 -2.49 0.06 -15.48
N GLN A 46 -2.89 1.02 -14.65
CA GLN A 46 -2.24 1.25 -13.37
C GLN A 46 -2.74 0.23 -12.33
N ILE A 47 -1.98 0.02 -11.27
CA ILE A 47 -2.33 -0.97 -10.24
C ILE A 47 -3.04 -0.28 -9.08
N ILE A 48 -4.10 -0.88 -8.53
CA ILE A 48 -4.68 -0.39 -7.27
C ILE A 48 -3.75 -0.69 -6.09
N THR A 49 -3.79 0.16 -5.08
CA THR A 49 -3.22 -0.14 -3.78
C THR A 49 -4.24 0.18 -2.70
N PHE A 50 -4.12 -0.47 -1.55
CA PHE A 50 -5.05 -0.28 -0.45
C PHE A 50 -4.32 0.35 0.73
N GLY A 51 -4.76 1.55 1.11
CA GLY A 51 -4.34 2.15 2.36
C GLY A 51 -5.01 1.40 3.51
N THR A 52 -4.23 0.85 4.44
CA THR A 52 -4.74 0.17 5.62
C THR A 52 -4.85 1.12 6.82
N MET A 53 -5.62 0.72 7.84
CA MET A 53 -5.73 1.47 9.10
C MET A 53 -4.46 1.30 9.93
N ALA A 54 -3.47 2.15 9.66
CA ALA A 54 -2.24 2.22 10.45
C ALA A 54 -2.54 2.60 11.91
N PRO A 55 -1.75 2.13 12.90
CA PRO A 55 -2.08 2.20 14.33
C PRO A 55 -2.57 3.59 14.81
N ARG A 56 -1.82 4.65 14.46
CA ARG A 56 -2.17 6.03 14.84
C ARG A 56 -3.43 6.55 14.15
N ALA A 57 -3.61 6.20 12.88
CA ALA A 57 -4.79 6.60 12.12
C ALA A 57 -6.02 5.85 12.65
N CYS A 58 -5.87 4.54 12.89
CA CYS A 58 -6.90 3.68 13.47
C CYS A 58 -7.46 4.29 14.77
N ILE A 59 -6.59 4.59 15.74
CA ILE A 59 -6.99 5.22 17.02
C ILE A 59 -7.76 6.53 16.79
N ARG A 60 -7.30 7.38 15.87
CA ARG A 60 -7.97 8.65 15.52
C ARG A 60 -9.37 8.45 14.96
N ASP A 61 -9.54 7.49 14.07
CA ASP A 61 -10.81 7.25 13.41
C ASP A 61 -11.81 6.56 14.33
N VAL A 62 -11.36 5.59 15.11
CA VAL A 62 -12.19 4.93 16.15
C VAL A 62 -12.62 5.95 17.20
N GLY A 63 -11.69 6.76 17.71
CA GLY A 63 -12.01 7.79 18.70
C GLY A 63 -13.02 8.82 18.17
N ARG A 64 -12.91 9.22 16.89
CA ARG A 64 -13.90 10.08 16.25
C ARG A 64 -15.27 9.41 16.17
N ALA A 65 -15.34 8.13 15.79
CA ALA A 65 -16.59 7.38 15.70
C ALA A 65 -17.27 7.17 17.07
N MET A 66 -16.46 6.99 18.12
CA MET A 66 -16.93 6.84 19.50
C MET A 66 -17.14 8.17 20.25
N ASN A 67 -17.14 9.30 19.53
CA ASN A 67 -17.40 10.63 20.08
C ASN A 67 -16.42 11.08 21.18
N TYR A 68 -15.13 10.81 20.98
CA TYR A 68 -14.03 11.40 21.77
C TYR A 68 -13.65 12.75 21.17
N SER A 69 -13.12 13.66 21.98
CA SER A 69 -12.56 14.90 21.45
C SER A 69 -11.27 14.62 20.67
N TYR A 70 -11.00 15.42 19.63
CA TYR A 70 -9.77 15.31 18.85
C TYR A 70 -8.51 15.40 19.73
N ALA A 71 -8.53 16.26 20.76
CA ALA A 71 -7.41 16.46 21.66
C ALA A 71 -7.08 15.22 22.50
N GLU A 72 -8.11 14.54 23.04
CA GLU A 72 -7.95 13.30 23.80
C GLU A 72 -7.34 12.21 22.92
N VAL A 73 -7.90 12.01 21.73
CA VAL A 73 -7.46 10.94 20.83
C VAL A 73 -6.08 11.21 20.25
N ASP A 74 -5.76 12.46 19.89
CA ASP A 74 -4.44 12.82 19.39
C ASP A 74 -3.34 12.63 20.45
N LYS A 75 -3.65 12.88 21.74
CA LYS A 75 -2.75 12.59 22.85
C LYS A 75 -2.41 11.10 22.90
N ILE A 76 -3.41 10.22 22.80
CA ILE A 76 -3.22 8.76 22.84
C ILE A 76 -2.50 8.28 21.58
N ALA A 77 -2.90 8.75 20.39
CA ALA A 77 -2.27 8.38 19.13
C ALA A 77 -0.78 8.78 19.07
N LYS A 78 -0.39 9.91 19.68
CA LYS A 78 1.02 10.34 19.78
C LYS A 78 1.88 9.43 20.67
N MET A 79 1.26 8.67 21.58
CA MET A 79 1.99 7.69 22.40
C MET A 79 2.42 6.45 21.59
N ILE A 80 1.79 6.17 20.45
CA ILE A 80 2.26 5.12 19.54
C ILE A 80 3.59 5.55 18.93
N PRO A 81 4.69 4.78 19.06
CA PRO A 81 5.99 5.13 18.45
C PRO A 81 5.95 5.22 16.93
N THR A 82 6.78 6.08 16.33
CA THR A 82 6.97 6.12 14.87
C THR A 82 8.01 5.07 14.48
N MET A 83 7.57 3.88 14.09
CA MET A 83 8.45 2.79 13.65
C MET A 83 7.79 2.00 12.53
N LEU A 84 8.57 1.52 11.57
CA LEU A 84 8.08 0.66 10.50
C LEU A 84 7.57 -0.66 11.11
N GLY A 85 6.35 -1.08 10.74
CA GLY A 85 5.75 -2.32 11.25
C GLY A 85 5.34 -2.29 12.73
N ILE A 86 5.16 -1.09 13.31
CA ILE A 86 4.56 -0.93 14.64
C ILE A 86 3.08 -1.34 14.60
N THR A 87 2.64 -2.00 15.67
CA THR A 87 1.24 -2.35 15.94
C THR A 87 0.81 -1.75 17.27
N ILE A 88 -0.48 -1.64 17.53
CA ILE A 88 -1.02 -1.17 18.82
C ILE A 88 -0.51 -2.06 19.96
N ASP A 89 -0.48 -3.38 19.77
CA ASP A 89 0.04 -4.32 20.77
C ASP A 89 1.52 -4.08 21.09
N LYS A 90 2.37 -3.95 20.06
CA LYS A 90 3.78 -3.61 20.27
C LYS A 90 3.94 -2.24 20.94
N ALA A 91 3.08 -1.28 20.62
CA ALA A 91 3.11 0.04 21.24
C ALA A 91 2.78 -0.03 22.75
N LEU A 92 1.83 -0.89 23.16
CA LEU A 92 1.53 -1.15 24.57
C LEU A 92 2.69 -1.82 25.32
N GLU A 93 3.50 -2.63 24.64
CA GLU A 93 4.70 -3.22 25.23
C GLU A 93 5.84 -2.22 25.40
N ILE A 94 6.04 -1.35 24.39
CA ILE A 94 7.20 -0.45 24.31
C ILE A 94 6.97 0.85 25.09
N ASN A 95 5.73 1.35 25.16
CA ASN A 95 5.43 2.62 25.82
C ASN A 95 4.70 2.40 27.17
N PRO A 96 5.40 2.57 28.31
CA PRO A 96 4.80 2.42 29.64
C PRO A 96 3.67 3.42 29.93
N GLU A 97 3.71 4.63 29.36
CA GLU A 97 2.65 5.63 29.56
C GLU A 97 1.36 5.21 28.86
N LEU A 98 1.46 4.67 27.64
CA LEU A 98 0.31 4.12 26.92
C LEU A 98 -0.28 2.93 27.69
N LYS A 99 0.58 2.04 28.19
CA LYS A 99 0.17 0.90 29.01
C LYS A 99 -0.48 1.32 30.32
N ALA A 100 0.04 2.35 30.97
CA ALA A 100 -0.57 2.91 32.17
C ALA A 100 -1.96 3.47 31.86
N ALA A 101 -2.09 4.32 30.83
CA ALA A 101 -3.38 4.88 30.42
C ALA A 101 -4.40 3.78 30.07
N TYR A 102 -3.97 2.75 29.34
CA TYR A 102 -4.79 1.57 29.04
C TYR A 102 -5.28 0.82 30.29
N ASN A 103 -4.49 0.77 31.36
CA ASN A 103 -4.85 0.05 32.58
C ASN A 103 -5.64 0.89 33.58
N THR A 104 -5.51 2.22 33.56
CA THR A 104 -6.09 3.11 34.57
C THR A 104 -7.36 3.81 34.10
N ASP A 105 -7.51 4.02 32.79
CA ASP A 105 -8.65 4.73 32.21
C ASP A 105 -9.47 3.77 31.35
N GLU A 106 -10.66 3.40 31.83
CA GLU A 106 -11.58 2.50 31.13
C GLU A 106 -11.96 3.01 29.74
N ARG A 107 -12.04 4.33 29.57
CA ARG A 107 -12.37 4.96 28.31
C ARG A 107 -11.21 4.79 27.31
N VAL A 108 -9.97 5.00 27.76
CA VAL A 108 -8.78 4.70 26.92
C VAL A 108 -8.71 3.22 26.57
N LYS A 109 -9.02 2.34 27.53
CA LYS A 109 -9.04 0.89 27.29
C LYS A 109 -10.00 0.51 26.17
N GLU A 110 -11.25 0.96 26.24
CA GLU A 110 -12.27 0.69 25.23
C GLU A 110 -11.85 1.19 23.83
N LEU A 111 -11.31 2.41 23.75
CA LEU A 111 -10.79 2.96 22.51
C LEU A 111 -9.69 2.08 21.91
N ILE A 112 -8.75 1.62 22.72
CA ILE A 112 -7.61 0.80 22.28
C ILE A 112 -8.06 -0.60 21.89
N ASP A 113 -8.95 -1.23 22.65
CA ASP A 113 -9.46 -2.58 22.35
C ASP A 113 -10.19 -2.58 20.99
N VAL A 114 -11.09 -1.62 20.75
CA VAL A 114 -11.76 -1.48 19.43
C VAL A 114 -10.77 -1.13 18.33
N SER A 115 -9.77 -0.30 18.62
CA SER A 115 -8.73 0.04 17.62
C SER A 115 -7.87 -1.15 17.23
N LYS A 116 -7.64 -2.11 18.14
CA LYS A 116 -6.90 -3.34 17.84
C LYS A 116 -7.68 -4.24 16.87
N ASP A 117 -9.00 -4.34 17.03
CA ASP A 117 -9.85 -5.13 16.14
C ASP A 117 -9.92 -4.57 14.71
N LEU A 118 -9.69 -3.26 14.55
CA LEU A 118 -9.74 -2.56 13.26
C LEU A 118 -8.37 -2.25 12.66
N GLU A 119 -7.28 -2.44 13.42
CA GLU A 119 -5.92 -2.23 12.93
C GLU A 119 -5.63 -3.10 11.71
N GLY A 120 -5.02 -2.51 10.68
CA GLY A 120 -4.60 -3.23 9.47
C GLY A 120 -5.72 -3.51 8.47
N LEU A 121 -6.99 -3.24 8.79
CA LEU A 121 -8.07 -3.38 7.82
C LEU A 121 -7.90 -2.39 6.65
N PRO A 122 -8.30 -2.78 5.41
CA PRO A 122 -8.34 -1.87 4.28
C PRO A 122 -9.28 -0.69 4.56
N ARG A 123 -8.80 0.53 4.30
CA ARG A 123 -9.53 1.77 4.58
C ARG A 123 -10.04 2.46 3.32
N HIS A 124 -9.20 2.52 2.30
CA HIS A 124 -9.51 3.18 1.03
C HIS A 124 -8.63 2.61 -0.07
N SER A 125 -9.14 2.66 -1.31
CA SER A 125 -8.34 2.43 -2.50
C SER A 125 -7.52 3.69 -2.83
N SER A 126 -6.35 3.46 -3.39
CA SER A 126 -5.47 4.45 -3.98
C SER A 126 -4.82 3.85 -5.22
N THR A 127 -4.03 4.63 -5.95
CA THR A 127 -3.24 4.14 -7.07
C THR A 127 -1.83 3.82 -6.59
N HIS A 128 -1.34 2.64 -6.96
CA HIS A 128 0.00 2.22 -6.60
C HIS A 128 1.04 3.19 -7.18
N ALA A 129 2.04 3.56 -6.38
CA ALA A 129 3.07 4.51 -6.81
C ALA A 129 3.98 3.91 -7.90
N ALA A 130 4.20 2.60 -7.84
CA ALA A 130 5.00 1.88 -8.81
C ALA A 130 4.15 1.42 -9.99
N GLY A 131 4.61 1.78 -11.18
CA GLY A 131 4.40 1.05 -12.42
C GLY A 131 3.02 0.95 -13.03
N VAL A 132 3.03 0.65 -14.32
CA VAL A 132 1.88 0.16 -15.07
C VAL A 132 2.05 -1.35 -15.28
N VAL A 133 0.94 -2.03 -15.52
CA VAL A 133 0.95 -3.43 -15.94
C VAL A 133 0.54 -3.49 -17.39
N ILE A 134 1.20 -4.36 -18.15
CA ILE A 134 0.99 -4.53 -19.58
C ILE A 134 0.47 -5.95 -19.83
N ALA A 135 -0.66 -6.03 -20.52
CA ALA A 135 -1.29 -7.28 -20.90
C ALA A 135 -1.21 -7.50 -22.43
N SER A 136 -1.30 -8.76 -22.85
CA SER A 136 -1.32 -9.11 -24.29
C SER A 136 -2.69 -8.93 -24.95
N LYS A 137 -3.73 -8.73 -24.14
CA LYS A 137 -5.13 -8.53 -24.52
C LYS A 137 -5.75 -7.46 -23.60
N PRO A 138 -6.99 -7.00 -23.88
CA PRO A 138 -7.67 -6.05 -23.00
C PRO A 138 -7.71 -6.52 -21.55
N PHE A 139 -7.41 -5.60 -20.63
CA PHE A 139 -7.22 -5.90 -19.21
C PHE A 139 -8.43 -6.58 -18.55
N VAL A 140 -9.63 -6.26 -19.04
CA VAL A 140 -10.90 -6.86 -18.61
C VAL A 140 -11.00 -8.38 -18.83
N GLU A 141 -10.12 -8.98 -19.64
CA GLU A 141 -10.02 -10.44 -19.75
C GLU A 141 -9.28 -11.08 -18.56
N TYR A 142 -8.51 -10.30 -17.79
CA TYR A 142 -7.65 -10.78 -16.70
C TYR A 142 -8.09 -10.27 -15.32
N ASP A 143 -8.47 -9.00 -15.22
CA ASP A 143 -8.80 -8.34 -13.95
C ASP A 143 -9.95 -7.33 -14.15
N PRO A 144 -10.98 -7.31 -13.28
CA PRO A 144 -11.89 -6.17 -13.23
C PRO A 144 -11.16 -4.83 -13.07
N LEU A 145 -11.75 -3.79 -13.64
CA LEU A 145 -11.21 -2.43 -13.57
C LEU A 145 -12.00 -1.58 -12.59
N GLN A 146 -11.32 -0.67 -11.91
CA GLN A 146 -11.92 0.35 -11.06
C GLN A 146 -11.52 1.73 -11.55
N LYS A 147 -12.46 2.67 -11.48
CA LYS A 147 -12.17 4.09 -11.69
C LYS A 147 -11.82 4.72 -10.34
N ASN A 148 -10.55 5.06 -10.16
CA ASN A 148 -10.07 5.88 -9.03
C ASN A 148 -9.90 7.32 -9.53
N ASP A 149 -10.78 8.22 -9.09
CA ASP A 149 -10.95 9.56 -9.65
C ASP A 149 -11.20 9.53 -11.17
N GLU A 150 -10.18 9.86 -11.97
CA GLU A 150 -10.20 9.81 -13.43
C GLU A 150 -9.28 8.73 -14.02
N SER A 151 -8.50 8.03 -13.18
CA SER A 151 -7.62 6.95 -13.61
C SER A 151 -8.32 5.60 -13.56
N ILE A 152 -8.19 4.84 -14.64
CA ILE A 152 -8.59 3.42 -14.67
C ILE A 152 -7.44 2.60 -14.09
N VAL A 153 -7.76 1.79 -13.08
CA VAL A 153 -6.81 0.92 -12.39
C VAL A 153 -7.31 -0.53 -12.38
N ALA A 154 -6.38 -1.47 -12.44
CA ALA A 154 -6.58 -2.89 -12.16
C ALA A 154 -7.03 -3.05 -10.69
N GLN A 155 -8.09 -3.82 -10.42
CA GLN A 155 -8.65 -3.99 -9.06
C GLN A 155 -7.87 -4.98 -8.20
N PHE A 156 -7.12 -5.88 -8.82
CA PHE A 156 -6.22 -6.75 -8.10
C PHE A 156 -4.94 -6.02 -7.72
N ASP A 157 -4.46 -6.32 -6.52
CA ASP A 157 -3.21 -5.74 -6.03
C ASP A 157 -2.00 -6.33 -6.79
N MET A 158 -0.84 -5.72 -6.58
CA MET A 158 0.39 -6.09 -7.27
C MET A 158 0.70 -7.58 -7.15
N THR A 159 0.55 -8.16 -5.96
CA THR A 159 0.87 -9.57 -5.70
C THR A 159 -0.06 -10.48 -6.50
N THR A 160 -1.36 -10.17 -6.50
CA THR A 160 -2.34 -10.97 -7.25
C THR A 160 -2.12 -10.87 -8.77
N LEU A 161 -1.79 -9.68 -9.28
CA LEU A 161 -1.47 -9.49 -10.71
C LEU A 161 -0.21 -10.25 -11.14
N GLU A 162 0.80 -10.31 -10.27
CA GLU A 162 2.02 -11.09 -10.50
C GLU A 162 1.72 -12.60 -10.54
N GLU A 163 0.87 -13.09 -9.64
CA GLU A 163 0.41 -14.49 -9.63
C GLU A 163 -0.39 -14.86 -10.90
N LEU A 164 -1.12 -13.90 -11.48
CA LEU A 164 -1.78 -14.05 -12.78
C LEU A 164 -0.81 -14.05 -13.97
N GLY A 165 0.48 -13.81 -13.73
CA GLY A 165 1.53 -13.81 -14.74
C GLY A 165 1.55 -12.55 -15.60
N LEU A 166 0.94 -11.45 -15.13
CA LEU A 166 0.95 -10.19 -15.86
C LEU A 166 2.28 -9.47 -15.66
N LEU A 167 2.79 -8.87 -16.74
CA LEU A 167 4.08 -8.18 -16.72
C LEU A 167 3.92 -6.81 -16.07
N LYS A 168 4.55 -6.64 -14.90
CA LYS A 168 4.70 -5.35 -14.24
C LYS A 168 5.89 -4.59 -14.82
N MET A 169 5.75 -3.27 -14.97
CA MET A 169 6.88 -2.37 -15.22
C MET A 169 6.87 -1.24 -14.20
N ASP A 170 7.83 -1.24 -13.28
CA ASP A 170 7.95 -0.21 -12.25
C ASP A 170 8.55 1.07 -12.79
N PHE A 171 7.72 2.10 -12.94
CA PHE A 171 8.14 3.46 -13.26
C PHE A 171 8.33 4.25 -11.97
N LEU A 172 9.46 4.02 -11.31
CA LEU A 172 9.84 4.73 -10.10
C LEU A 172 10.33 6.14 -10.45
N GLY A 173 9.77 7.15 -9.79
CA GLY A 173 10.18 8.55 -9.91
C GLY A 173 11.19 8.93 -8.84
N LEU A 174 12.36 8.31 -8.85
CA LEU A 174 13.44 8.68 -7.92
C LEU A 174 13.87 10.14 -8.16
N ARG A 175 14.07 10.88 -7.07
CA ARG A 175 14.48 12.30 -7.06
C ARG A 175 16.00 12.49 -6.96
N THR A 176 16.76 11.41 -7.04
CA THR A 176 18.22 11.38 -6.94
C THR A 176 18.92 11.93 -8.18
#